data_AF-A0A1V5NCZ0-F1
#
_entry.id   AF-A0A1V5NCZ0-F1
#
_cell.length_a   1.000
_cell.length_b   1.000
_cell.length_c   1.000
_cell.angle_alpha   90.00
_cell.angle_beta   90.00
_cell.angle_gamma   90.00
#
_symmetry.space_group_name_H-M   'P 1'
#
loop_
_entity.id
_entity.type
_entity.pdbx_description
1 polymer ?
#
loop_
_entity_poly.entity_id
_entity_poly.type
_entity_poly.pdbx_seq_one_letter_code
_entity_poly.pdbx_strand_id
1 'polypeptide(L)' 'MRNPNRILTKDDIITHVWDYDADVLPNTVEVYIGYLRNKIDKPFSRSQPLIETVRGFGYKLASHENQRD' A
#
# COMPACT_ATOMS: atom_id res chain seq x y z
N MET A 1 7.70 -11.16 -3.43
CA MET A 1 6.75 -10.03 -3.42
C MET A 1 5.75 -10.26 -4.56
N ARG A 2 4.43 -10.35 -4.31
CA ARG A 2 3.46 -10.76 -5.35
C ARG A 2 3.03 -9.64 -6.31
N ASN A 3 3.21 -8.36 -5.96
CA ASN A 3 2.85 -7.20 -6.80
C ASN A 3 3.83 -6.00 -6.62
N PRO A 4 5.13 -6.11 -6.95
CA PRO A 4 6.03 -4.96 -6.92
C PRO A 4 5.65 -3.93 -8.01
N ASN A 5 5.74 -2.63 -7.70
CA ASN A 5 5.54 -1.51 -8.62
C ASN A 5 4.16 -1.38 -9.31
N ARG A 6 3.19 -2.23 -8.98
CA ARG A 6 1.83 -2.13 -9.50
C ARG A 6 0.98 -1.21 -8.64
N ILE A 7 0.24 -0.30 -9.27
CA ILE A 7 -0.79 0.49 -8.60
C ILE A 7 -1.98 -0.42 -8.34
N LEU A 8 -2.40 -0.51 -7.09
CA LEU A 8 -3.61 -1.18 -6.65
C LEU A 8 -4.62 -0.12 -6.22
N THR A 9 -5.83 -0.19 -6.78
CA THR A 9 -6.94 0.66 -6.35
C THR A 9 -7.40 0.26 -4.95
N LYS A 10 -8.22 1.11 -4.32
CA LYS A 10 -8.82 0.75 -3.03
C LYS A 10 -9.71 -0.49 -3.15
N ASP A 11 -10.47 -0.60 -4.23
CA ASP A 11 -11.36 -1.73 -4.49
C ASP A 11 -10.57 -3.01 -4.76
N ASP A 12 -9.44 -2.92 -5.47
CA ASP A 12 -8.50 -4.05 -5.61
C ASP A 12 -8.02 -4.52 -4.23
N ILE A 13 -7.59 -3.59 -3.39
CA ILE A 13 -7.08 -3.92 -2.05
C ILE A 13 -8.21 -4.54 -1.19
N ILE A 14 -9.42 -4.00 -1.27
CA ILE A 14 -10.59 -4.55 -0.57
C ILE A 14 -10.82 -5.99 -1.01
N THR A 15 -10.98 -6.22 -2.31
CA THR A 15 -11.30 -7.54 -2.89
C THR A 15 -10.25 -8.61 -2.57
N HIS A 16 -8.97 -8.24 -2.42
CA HIS A 16 -7.89 -9.20 -2.20
C HIS A 16 -7.55 -9.42 -0.72
N VAL A 17 -7.85 -8.47 0.17
CA VAL A 17 -7.52 -8.54 1.60
C VAL A 17 -8.74 -8.90 2.43
N TRP A 18 -9.91 -8.43 2.00
CA TRP A 18 -11.22 -8.73 2.57
C TRP A 18 -12.04 -9.50 1.54
N ASP A 19 -12.99 -10.30 2.01
CA ASP A 19 -13.92 -10.99 1.12
C ASP A 19 -14.84 -9.97 0.41
N TYR A 20 -15.31 -10.28 -0.79
CA TYR A 20 -16.16 -9.36 -1.58
C TYR A 20 -17.45 -8.99 -0.84
N ASP A 21 -17.95 -9.89 0.02
CA ASP A 21 -19.16 -9.70 0.82
C ASP A 21 -18.93 -8.92 2.13
N ALA A 22 -17.69 -8.49 2.40
CA ALA A 22 -17.42 -7.66 3.56
C ALA A 22 -17.87 -6.21 3.30
N ASP A 23 -18.67 -5.62 4.20
CA ASP A 23 -19.07 -4.21 4.21
C ASP A 23 -17.89 -3.26 4.53
N VAL A 24 -16.77 -3.41 3.82
CA VAL A 24 -15.56 -2.64 3.99
C VAL A 24 -15.60 -1.45 3.06
N LEU A 25 -15.80 -0.28 3.65
CA LEU A 25 -15.77 0.98 2.91
C LEU A 25 -14.34 1.35 2.47
N PRO A 26 -14.16 2.02 1.32
CA PRO A 26 -12.84 2.45 0.82
C PRO A 26 -12.02 3.34 1.78
N ASN A 27 -12.67 4.07 2.69
CA ASN A 27 -11.99 4.82 3.75
C ASN A 27 -11.27 3.91 4.76
N THR A 28 -11.75 2.69 4.96
CA THR A 28 -11.13 1.67 5.81
C THR A 28 -9.72 1.36 5.31
N VAL A 29 -9.54 1.25 3.99
CA VAL A 29 -8.22 1.05 3.37
C VAL A 29 -7.26 2.17 3.79
N GLU A 30 -7.71 3.43 3.78
CA GLU A 30 -6.85 4.57 4.16
C GLU A 30 -6.37 4.48 5.61
N VAL A 31 -7.27 4.10 6.53
CA VAL A 31 -6.96 3.92 7.95
C VAL A 31 -5.90 2.84 8.13
N TYR A 32 -6.08 1.68 7.50
CA TYR A 32 -5.13 0.57 7.61
C TYR A 32 -3.80 0.88 6.92
N ILE A 33 -3.79 1.60 5.80
CA ILE A 33 -2.55 2.09 5.19
C ILE A 33 -1.82 3.03 6.15
N GLY A 34 -2.53 3.90 6.87
CA GLY A 34 -1.97 4.74 7.93
C GLY A 34 -1.30 3.91 9.04
N TYR A 35 -1.96 2.84 9.48
CA TYR A 35 -1.39 1.93 10.48
C TYR A 35 -0.17 1.17 9.97
N LEU A 36 -0.19 0.72 8.73
CA LEU A 36 0.97 0.07 8.11
C LEU A 36 2.14 1.04 8.05
N ARG A 37 1.96 2.26 7.52
CA ARG A 37 3.01 3.29 7.49
C ARG A 37 3.60 3.57 8.87
N ASN A 38 2.78 3.61 9.91
CA ASN A 38 3.25 3.79 11.28
C ASN A 38 4.17 2.65 11.76
N LYS A 39 3.98 1.44 11.24
CA LYS A 39 4.74 0.24 11.62
C LYS A 39 5.98 0.00 10.73
N ILE A 40 5.88 0.26 9.43
CA ILE A 40 6.90 -0.14 8.45
C ILE A 40 7.63 1.01 7.75
N ASP A 41 7.08 2.23 7.76
CA ASP A 41 7.73 3.39 7.12
C ASP A 41 8.27 4.35 8.18
N LYS A 42 7.43 4.84 9.10
CA LYS A 42 7.81 5.85 10.09
C LYS A 42 9.01 5.47 10.97
N PRO A 43 9.14 4.22 11.47
CA PRO A 43 10.31 3.83 12.27
C PRO A 43 11.61 3.79 11.46
N PHE A 44 11.52 3.72 10.13
CA PHE A 44 12.64 3.61 9.21
C PHE A 44 12.78 4.88 8.36
N SER A 45 12.69 6.05 8.99
CA SER A 45 12.66 7.36 8.32
C SER A 45 13.87 7.70 7.44
N ARG A 46 15.00 6.98 7.59
CA ARG A 46 16.19 7.11 6.71
C ARG A 46 16.07 6.29 5.42
N SER A 47 15.14 5.35 5.38
CA SER A 47 14.83 4.54 4.20
C SER A 47 13.71 5.20 3.40
N GLN A 48 13.68 4.96 2.10
CA GLN A 48 12.57 5.42 1.29
C GLN A 48 11.27 4.68 1.68
N PRO A 49 10.12 5.38 1.74
CA PRO A 49 8.84 4.76 2.07
C PRO A 49 8.51 3.59 1.15
N LEU A 50 8.01 2.50 1.73
CA LEU A 50 7.58 1.32 0.98
C LEU A 50 6.20 1.54 0.36
N ILE A 51 5.30 2.27 1.02
CA ILE A 51 3.94 2.49 0.52
C ILE A 51 3.79 3.91 -0.04
N GLU A 52 3.70 4.00 -1.37
CA GLU A 52 3.44 5.26 -2.08
C GLU A 52 1.93 5.47 -2.32
N THR A 53 1.46 6.70 -2.10
CA THR A 53 0.10 7.10 -2.51
C THR A 53 0.15 7.67 -3.92
N VAL A 54 -0.63 7.09 -4.83
CA VAL A 54 -0.88 7.65 -6.16
C VAL A 54 -2.26 8.32 -6.14
N ARG A 55 -2.27 9.65 -6.01
CA ARG A 55 -3.50 10.44 -5.85
C ARG A 55 -4.48 10.17 -7.00
N GLY A 56 -5.72 9.85 -6.66
CA GLY A 56 -6.78 9.53 -7.64
C GLY A 56 -6.77 8.09 -8.15
N PHE A 57 -5.73 7.30 -7.85
CA PHE A 57 -5.58 5.93 -8.38
C PHE A 57 -5.48 4.86 -7.29
N GLY A 58 -4.73 5.10 -6.21
CA GLY A 58 -4.59 4.12 -5.13
C GLY A 58 -3.19 4.09 -4.51
N TYR A 59 -2.69 2.89 -4.26
CA TYR A 59 -1.42 2.67 -3.56
C TYR A 59 -0.48 1.79 -4.38
N LYS A 60 0.82 2.03 -4.23
CA LYS A 60 1.88 1.23 -4.85
C LYS A 60 2.88 0.83 -3.78
N LEU A 61 3.32 -0.43 -3.83
CA LEU A 61 4.43 -0.89 -3.02
C LEU A 61 5.74 -0.67 -3.80
N ALA A 62 6.58 0.25 -3.32
CA ALA A 62 7.89 0.53 -3.86
C ALA A 62 8.82 -0.66 -3.55
N SER A 63 9.30 -1.34 -4.59
CA SER A 63 10.40 -2.28 -4.46
C SER A 63 11.71 -1.51 -4.58
N HIS A 64 12.45 -1.40 -3.47
CA HIS A 64 13.85 -0.98 -3.48
C HIS A 64 14.71 -2.13 -4.03
N GLU A 65 14.52 -2.50 -5.29
CA GLU A 65 15.59 -3.19 -6.01
C GLU A 65 16.68 -2.15 -6.20
N ASN A 66 17.80 -2.37 -5.51
CA ASN A 66 19.05 -1.64 -5.67
C ASN A 66 19.26 -1.38 -7.16
N GLN A 67 19.23 -0.10 -7.56
CA GLN A 67 19.92 0.36 -8.76
C GLN A 67 21.42 0.17 -8.49
N ARG A 68 21.87 -1.06 -8.72
CA ARG A 68 23.27 -1.41 -8.93
C ARG A 68 23.32 -2.03 -10.32
N ASP A 69 23.49 -1.18 -11.31
CA ASP A 69 24.23 -1.44 -12.55
C ASP A 69 24.82 -0.12 -13.02
#